data_AF-A0A257S1U0-F1
#
_entry.id   AF-A0A257S1U0-F1
#
_cell.length_a   1.000
_cell.length_b   1.000
_cell.length_c   1.000
_cell.angle_alpha   90.00
_cell.angle_beta   90.00
_cell.angle_gamma   90.00
#
_symmetry.space_group_name_H-M   'P 1'
#
loop_
_entity.id
_entity.type
_entity.pdbx_description
1 polymer ?
#
loop_
_entity_poly.entity_id
_entity_poly.type
_entity_poly.pdbx_seq_one_letter_code
_entity_poly.pdbx_strand_id
1 'polypeptide(L)'
;AARGRRAVRLLWEACQIPDFRKLATDHHTRLCARVFTHLLREGVLPQDWVAGQIGGLGRTDGDIDTLMQRLTEVRIWAYIAARADWVRDAAHWQGRAREAEDLLSDALHEKLMARFVDRRAARLTRRLEQSETAELLSAVTRAGDVVVEGHPVGRIEGFRFEPDASVGGADKRIVLRAARRALASEMPRRVARLEAAADADFALGPAGAIAWQGTPIARLRRGATLLAPAVEVIDSEFLDGSQREAVRARLARFVDGVIAEGLAPLFAATKAAETDPALRGVLHRLAEQAGVLASGGAGGELRAKLRRIGVRDGAFALYMPALLKPRAAALRAMLWSAWHRRMLPDLPPPGLVSLPAPDWPAGLASYLGWVVAGPRAIRLDIAERLAGELRHAARRRPAPAPQMLASRLGVGHEDLPAVLRGLGLRLIPGEAMEPDMFGPPRPPMIELRRPRRGPPPLPRKAARLVPPPNPDHPFAVLAALRRVAS
;
A
#
# COMPACT_ATOMS: atom_id res chain seq x y z
N ALA A 1 -79.14 7.78 -11.43
CA ALA A 1 -78.66 7.96 -10.04
C ALA A 1 -78.52 9.43 -9.63
N ALA A 2 -78.14 10.35 -10.52
CA ALA A 2 -78.11 11.78 -10.20
C ALA A 2 -79.50 12.42 -10.32
N ARG A 3 -80.28 12.45 -9.22
CA ARG A 3 -81.52 13.23 -9.13
C ARG A 3 -81.33 14.30 -8.05
N GLY A 4 -81.53 15.58 -8.40
CA GLY A 4 -81.33 16.73 -7.50
C GLY A 4 -79.95 17.40 -7.58
N ARG A 5 -79.88 18.67 -7.15
CA ARG A 5 -78.72 19.57 -7.33
C ARG A 5 -77.42 19.03 -6.75
N ARG A 6 -77.46 18.40 -5.57
CA ARG A 6 -76.28 17.82 -4.89
C ARG A 6 -75.69 16.65 -5.68
N ALA A 7 -76.52 15.74 -6.18
CA ALA A 7 -76.05 14.58 -6.92
C ALA A 7 -75.49 14.96 -8.29
N VAL A 8 -76.06 15.96 -8.97
CA VAL A 8 -75.52 16.49 -10.24
C VAL A 8 -74.16 17.17 -10.02
N ARG A 9 -74.00 17.95 -8.94
CA ARG A 9 -72.72 18.57 -8.59
C ARG A 9 -71.64 17.53 -8.31
N LEU A 10 -71.96 16.49 -7.53
CA LEU A 10 -71.01 15.42 -7.22
C LEU A 10 -70.59 14.65 -8.47
N LEU A 11 -71.52 14.41 -9.40
CA LEU A 11 -71.21 13.79 -10.69
C LEU A 11 -70.24 14.67 -11.50
N TRP A 12 -70.51 15.98 -11.54
CA TRP A 12 -69.62 16.94 -12.20
C TRP A 12 -68.22 16.92 -11.59
N GLU A 13 -68.10 16.93 -10.26
CA GLU A 13 -66.81 16.88 -9.57
C GLU A 13 -66.06 15.55 -9.81
N ALA A 14 -66.76 14.41 -9.82
CA ALA A 14 -66.17 13.11 -10.16
C ALA A 14 -65.65 13.06 -11.60
N CYS A 15 -66.34 13.74 -12.54
CA CYS A 15 -65.88 13.86 -13.93
C CYS A 15 -64.69 14.82 -14.11
N GLN A 16 -64.26 15.54 -13.08
CA GLN A 16 -63.06 16.39 -13.13
C GLN A 16 -61.76 15.63 -12.81
N ILE A 17 -61.83 14.34 -12.45
CA ILE A 17 -60.64 13.51 -12.25
C ILE A 17 -59.81 13.54 -13.55
N PRO A 18 -58.52 13.92 -13.52
CA PRO A 18 -57.71 13.99 -14.73
C PRO A 18 -57.52 12.62 -15.38
N ASP A 19 -57.67 12.55 -16.71
CA ASP A 19 -57.27 11.38 -17.48
C ASP A 19 -55.83 11.54 -18.01
N PHE A 20 -54.85 11.25 -17.15
CA PHE A 20 -53.44 11.33 -17.54
C PHE A 20 -53.04 10.28 -18.58
N ARG A 21 -53.83 9.21 -18.76
CA ARG A 21 -53.52 8.14 -19.73
C ARG A 21 -53.74 8.59 -21.16
N LYS A 22 -54.66 9.54 -21.42
CA LYS A 22 -55.04 10.00 -22.77
C LYS A 22 -55.38 8.86 -23.73
N LEU A 23 -55.78 7.71 -23.20
CA LEU A 23 -56.24 6.56 -23.97
C LEU A 23 -57.77 6.69 -24.01
N ALA A 24 -58.35 6.80 -25.21
CA ALA A 24 -59.80 6.84 -25.40
C ALA A 24 -60.40 5.48 -25.04
N THR A 25 -60.53 5.19 -23.75
CA THR A 25 -60.91 3.88 -23.22
C THR A 25 -61.98 4.02 -22.15
N ASP A 26 -62.92 3.07 -22.11
CA ASP A 26 -64.00 2.98 -21.11
C ASP A 26 -63.51 2.95 -19.65
N HIS A 27 -62.22 2.71 -19.41
CA HIS A 27 -61.65 2.56 -18.08
C HIS A 27 -61.78 3.84 -17.22
N HIS A 28 -61.53 5.01 -17.81
CA HIS A 28 -61.63 6.28 -17.08
C HIS A 28 -63.09 6.58 -16.70
N THR A 29 -64.02 6.41 -17.64
CA THR A 29 -65.46 6.57 -17.40
C THR A 29 -65.95 5.63 -16.28
N ARG A 30 -65.49 4.38 -16.26
CA ARG A 30 -65.81 3.41 -15.18
C ARG A 30 -65.21 3.81 -13.83
N LEU A 31 -64.03 4.44 -13.80
CA LEU A 31 -63.45 4.97 -12.57
C LEU A 31 -64.31 6.11 -12.02
N CYS A 32 -64.61 7.13 -12.84
CA CYS A 32 -65.43 8.27 -12.44
C CYS A 32 -66.84 7.83 -11.98
N ALA A 33 -67.44 6.87 -12.69
CA ALA A 33 -68.73 6.30 -12.30
C ALA A 33 -68.68 5.56 -10.94
N ARG A 34 -67.59 4.83 -10.66
CA ARG A 34 -67.40 4.15 -9.37
C ARG A 34 -67.18 5.13 -8.23
N VAL A 35 -66.29 6.12 -8.42
CA VAL A 35 -66.04 7.19 -7.45
C VAL A 35 -67.36 7.91 -7.11
N PHE A 36 -68.10 8.36 -8.14
CA PHE A 36 -69.40 9.00 -7.97
C PHE A 36 -70.37 8.12 -7.17
N THR A 37 -70.44 6.82 -7.48
CA THR A 37 -71.38 5.90 -6.81
C THR A 37 -71.06 5.72 -5.33
N HIS A 38 -69.78 5.58 -4.97
CA HIS A 38 -69.36 5.49 -3.57
C HIS A 38 -69.65 6.79 -2.82
N LEU A 39 -69.27 7.93 -3.38
CA LEU A 39 -69.51 9.23 -2.75
C LEU A 39 -71.01 9.54 -2.60
N LEU A 40 -71.86 9.11 -3.54
CA LEU A 40 -73.31 9.32 -3.46
C LEU A 40 -73.96 8.47 -2.36
N ARG A 41 -73.47 7.25 -2.12
CA ARG A 41 -74.04 6.31 -1.15
C ARG A 41 -73.48 6.49 0.26
N GLU A 42 -72.16 6.63 0.36
CA GLU A 42 -71.41 6.53 1.63
C GLU A 42 -70.81 7.87 2.06
N GLY A 43 -70.80 8.88 1.17
CA GLY A 43 -70.21 10.20 1.42
C GLY A 43 -68.68 10.24 1.36
N VAL A 44 -68.02 9.09 1.39
CA VAL A 44 -66.57 8.90 1.28
C VAL A 44 -66.24 7.66 0.46
N LEU A 45 -65.00 7.55 -0.01
CA LEU A 45 -64.48 6.35 -0.66
C LEU A 45 -64.08 5.30 0.39
N PRO A 46 -64.41 4.01 0.18
CA PRO A 46 -63.97 2.93 1.07
C PRO A 46 -62.44 2.88 1.16
N GLN A 47 -61.90 2.87 2.39
CA GLN A 47 -60.45 2.87 2.61
C GLN A 47 -59.77 1.64 1.99
N ASP A 48 -60.37 0.45 2.11
CA ASP A 48 -59.82 -0.78 1.50
C ASP A 48 -59.72 -0.69 -0.03
N TRP A 49 -60.65 0.02 -0.66
CA TRP A 49 -60.62 0.23 -2.10
C TRP A 49 -59.47 1.17 -2.49
N VAL A 50 -59.32 2.30 -1.78
CA VAL A 50 -58.19 3.24 -2.00
C VAL A 50 -56.85 2.54 -1.73
N ALA A 51 -56.77 1.74 -0.67
CA ALA A 51 -55.59 0.96 -0.30
C ALA A 51 -55.18 -0.01 -1.42
N GLY A 52 -56.14 -0.78 -1.94
CA GLY A 52 -55.87 -1.75 -3.01
C GLY A 52 -55.43 -1.10 -4.32
N GLN A 53 -55.88 0.13 -4.58
CA GLN A 53 -55.52 0.86 -5.80
C GLN A 53 -54.13 1.51 -5.71
N ILE A 54 -53.75 2.07 -4.55
CA ILE A 54 -52.42 2.67 -4.36
C ILE A 54 -51.35 1.59 -4.12
N GLY A 55 -51.64 0.58 -3.30
CA GLY A 55 -50.67 -0.42 -2.87
C GLY A 55 -50.08 -1.28 -4.01
N GLY A 56 -50.82 -1.45 -5.11
CA GLY A 56 -50.36 -2.20 -6.27
C GLY A 56 -49.45 -1.41 -7.23
N LEU A 57 -49.42 -0.08 -7.12
CA LEU A 57 -48.79 0.78 -8.12
C LEU A 57 -47.30 1.04 -7.86
N GLY A 58 -46.86 1.03 -6.60
CA GLY A 58 -45.45 1.26 -6.22
C GLY A 58 -44.48 0.12 -6.57
N ARG A 59 -44.81 -0.76 -7.53
CA ARG A 59 -43.94 -1.85 -7.95
C ARG A 59 -43.05 -1.38 -9.12
N THR A 60 -41.75 -1.64 -9.02
CA THR A 60 -40.73 -1.15 -9.97
C THR A 60 -40.31 -2.19 -11.03
N ASP A 61 -40.96 -3.36 -11.06
CA ASP A 61 -40.78 -4.37 -12.10
C ASP A 61 -41.37 -3.94 -13.45
N GLY A 62 -40.74 -4.37 -14.54
CA GLY A 62 -41.21 -4.11 -15.91
C GLY A 62 -40.23 -3.30 -16.77
N ASP A 63 -40.67 -2.99 -17.98
CA ASP A 63 -39.97 -2.11 -18.91
C ASP A 63 -40.37 -0.64 -18.73
N ILE A 64 -39.77 0.24 -19.52
CA ILE A 64 -40.00 1.70 -19.46
C ILE A 64 -41.51 2.01 -19.64
N ASP A 65 -42.18 1.33 -20.57
CA ASP A 65 -43.58 1.59 -20.87
C ASP A 65 -44.48 1.14 -19.71
N THR A 66 -44.17 0.02 -19.07
CA THR A 66 -44.85 -0.46 -17.85
C THR A 66 -44.72 0.55 -16.71
N LEU A 67 -43.51 1.09 -16.48
CA LEU A 67 -43.28 2.07 -15.42
C LEU A 67 -43.98 3.40 -15.72
N MET A 68 -43.96 3.88 -16.96
CA MET A 68 -44.70 5.10 -17.35
C MET A 68 -46.20 4.95 -17.15
N GLN A 69 -46.75 3.77 -17.45
CA GLN A 69 -48.16 3.49 -17.25
C GLN A 69 -48.54 3.51 -15.77
N ARG A 70 -47.74 2.86 -14.90
CA ARG A 70 -47.93 2.89 -13.45
C ARG A 70 -47.80 4.30 -12.87
N LEU A 71 -46.83 5.09 -13.35
CA LEU A 71 -46.63 6.48 -12.92
C LEU A 71 -47.87 7.33 -13.23
N THR A 72 -48.45 7.12 -14.41
CA THR A 72 -49.69 7.78 -14.84
C THR A 72 -50.86 7.41 -13.94
N GLU A 73 -50.98 6.14 -13.54
CA GLU A 73 -52.01 5.66 -12.61
C GLU A 73 -51.85 6.25 -11.19
N VAL A 74 -50.62 6.31 -10.67
CA VAL A 74 -50.36 6.90 -9.35
C VAL A 74 -50.80 8.36 -9.30
N ARG A 75 -50.60 9.14 -10.37
CA ARG A 75 -51.03 10.55 -10.43
C ARG A 75 -52.54 10.72 -10.36
N ILE A 76 -53.31 9.80 -10.92
CA ILE A 76 -54.77 9.80 -10.79
C ILE A 76 -55.16 9.60 -9.32
N TRP A 77 -54.52 8.64 -8.64
CA TRP A 77 -54.78 8.36 -7.24
C TRP A 77 -54.25 9.43 -6.28
N ALA A 78 -53.14 10.08 -6.62
CA ALA A 78 -52.65 11.25 -5.89
C ALA A 78 -53.66 12.41 -5.96
N TYR A 79 -54.28 12.65 -7.13
CA TYR A 79 -55.36 13.62 -7.28
C TYR A 79 -56.59 13.26 -6.44
N ILE A 80 -57.03 12.00 -6.45
CA ILE A 80 -58.17 11.54 -5.65
C ILE A 80 -57.87 11.64 -4.15
N ALA A 81 -56.68 11.24 -3.72
CA ALA A 81 -56.25 11.34 -2.32
C ALA A 81 -56.11 12.80 -1.83
N ALA A 82 -55.90 13.76 -2.75
CA ALA A 82 -55.88 15.19 -2.45
C ALA A 82 -57.27 15.76 -2.08
N ARG A 83 -58.36 15.07 -2.46
CA ARG A 83 -59.74 15.46 -2.12
C ARG A 83 -60.10 15.02 -0.70
N ALA A 84 -59.84 15.89 0.27
CA ALA A 84 -60.11 15.65 1.69
C ALA A 84 -61.60 15.39 2.01
N ASP A 85 -62.50 15.88 1.15
CA ASP A 85 -63.94 15.64 1.22
C ASP A 85 -64.34 14.23 0.72
N TRP A 86 -63.44 13.52 0.04
CA TRP A 86 -63.73 12.22 -0.58
C TRP A 86 -63.10 11.04 0.15
N VAL A 87 -61.96 11.24 0.80
CA VAL A 87 -61.17 10.16 1.41
C VAL A 87 -60.94 10.45 2.89
N ARG A 88 -61.25 9.46 3.75
CA ARG A 88 -60.89 9.52 5.18
C ARG A 88 -59.38 9.37 5.32
N ASP A 89 -58.77 10.17 6.19
CA ASP A 89 -57.31 10.23 6.38
C ASP A 89 -56.55 10.62 5.10
N ALA A 90 -57.04 11.64 4.39
CA ALA A 90 -56.46 12.12 3.13
C ALA A 90 -54.94 12.33 3.19
N ALA A 91 -54.40 12.84 4.30
CA ALA A 91 -52.95 13.03 4.49
C ALA A 91 -52.16 11.70 4.42
N HIS A 92 -52.70 10.62 4.99
CA HIS A 92 -52.09 9.29 4.92
C HIS A 92 -52.03 8.80 3.47
N TRP A 93 -53.14 8.89 2.74
CA TRP A 93 -53.23 8.41 1.37
C TRP A 93 -52.42 9.27 0.38
N GLN A 94 -52.34 10.58 0.60
CA GLN A 94 -51.43 11.46 -0.15
C GLN A 94 -49.97 11.06 0.05
N GLY A 95 -49.57 10.77 1.29
CA GLY A 95 -48.23 10.26 1.58
C GLY A 95 -47.92 8.95 0.85
N ARG A 96 -48.85 7.99 0.88
CA ARG A 96 -48.71 6.70 0.19
C ARG A 96 -48.62 6.84 -1.33
N ALA A 97 -49.43 7.73 -1.93
CA ALA A 97 -49.38 7.97 -3.37
C ALA A 97 -48.05 8.62 -3.78
N ARG A 98 -47.55 9.58 -2.97
CA ARG A 98 -46.26 10.23 -3.21
C ARG A 98 -45.08 9.26 -3.13
N GLU A 99 -45.06 8.41 -2.11
CA GLU A 99 -44.05 7.35 -1.98
C GLU A 99 -44.01 6.43 -3.22
N ALA A 100 -45.19 6.04 -3.72
CA ALA A 100 -45.28 5.25 -4.94
C ALA A 100 -44.81 6.02 -6.20
N GLU A 101 -45.11 7.32 -6.30
CA GLU A 101 -44.67 8.17 -7.42
C GLU A 101 -43.15 8.34 -7.45
N ASP A 102 -42.53 8.56 -6.28
CA ASP A 102 -41.08 8.72 -6.14
C ASP A 102 -40.37 7.41 -6.55
N LEU A 103 -40.82 6.26 -6.02
CA LEU A 103 -40.26 4.95 -6.37
C LEU A 103 -40.33 4.64 -7.88
N LEU A 104 -41.45 4.96 -8.52
CA LEU A 104 -41.63 4.74 -9.96
C LEU A 104 -40.79 5.69 -10.80
N SER A 105 -40.65 6.95 -10.36
CA SER A 105 -39.85 7.98 -11.05
C SER A 105 -38.36 7.63 -11.04
N ASP A 106 -37.85 7.17 -9.90
CA ASP A 106 -36.45 6.75 -9.76
C ASP A 106 -36.16 5.51 -10.63
N ALA A 107 -37.00 4.48 -10.55
CA ALA A 107 -36.84 3.27 -11.36
C ALA A 107 -36.91 3.55 -12.88
N LEU A 108 -37.76 4.48 -13.29
CA LEU A 108 -37.85 4.92 -14.68
C LEU A 108 -36.56 5.66 -15.12
N HIS A 109 -36.00 6.51 -14.25
CA HIS A 109 -34.77 7.24 -14.52
C HIS A 109 -33.58 6.28 -14.72
N GLU A 110 -33.42 5.31 -13.82
CA GLU A 110 -32.36 4.29 -13.93
C GLU A 110 -32.43 3.52 -15.25
N LYS A 111 -33.64 3.07 -15.65
CA LYS A 111 -33.82 2.33 -16.91
C LYS A 111 -33.58 3.18 -18.16
N LEU A 112 -33.96 4.46 -18.13
CA LEU A 112 -33.67 5.39 -19.22
C LEU A 112 -32.16 5.60 -19.39
N MET A 113 -31.44 5.77 -18.28
CA MET A 113 -29.98 5.92 -18.29
C MET A 113 -29.28 4.70 -18.88
N ALA A 114 -29.66 3.49 -18.46
CA ALA A 114 -29.10 2.24 -18.99
C ALA A 114 -29.30 2.12 -20.52
N ARG A 115 -30.50 2.42 -21.02
CA ARG A 115 -30.82 2.29 -22.46
C ARG A 115 -30.05 3.25 -23.36
N PHE A 116 -29.65 4.41 -22.85
CA PHE A 116 -28.82 5.38 -23.59
C PHE A 116 -27.36 4.93 -23.73
N VAL A 117 -26.83 4.24 -22.72
CA VAL A 117 -25.46 3.69 -22.73
C VAL A 117 -25.39 2.53 -23.73
N ASP A 118 -26.32 1.57 -23.66
CA ASP A 118 -26.34 0.39 -24.52
C ASP A 118 -26.47 0.73 -26.02
N ARG A 119 -27.31 1.71 -26.37
CA ARG A 119 -27.54 2.09 -27.77
C ARG A 119 -26.33 2.77 -28.41
N ARG A 120 -25.47 3.39 -27.59
CA ARG A 120 -24.23 4.05 -28.04
C ARG A 120 -23.12 3.03 -28.26
N ALA A 121 -23.00 2.06 -27.36
CA ALA A 121 -22.07 0.94 -27.47
C ALA A 121 -22.36 0.08 -28.71
N ALA A 122 -23.63 -0.30 -28.94
CA ALA A 122 -24.04 -1.08 -30.11
C ALA A 122 -23.77 -0.40 -31.46
N ARG A 123 -23.80 0.94 -31.53
CA ARG A 123 -23.46 1.70 -32.76
C ARG A 123 -21.97 1.72 -33.04
N LEU A 124 -21.14 1.77 -32.00
CA LEU A 124 -19.68 1.73 -32.11
C LEU A 124 -19.23 0.37 -32.65
N THR A 125 -19.75 -0.73 -32.10
CA THR A 125 -19.40 -2.10 -32.47
C THR A 125 -19.74 -2.42 -33.91
N ARG A 126 -20.95 -2.06 -34.33
CA ARG A 126 -21.39 -2.32 -35.71
C ARG A 126 -20.52 -1.60 -36.74
N ARG A 127 -19.98 -0.42 -36.41
CA ARG A 127 -19.03 0.30 -37.29
C ARG A 127 -17.64 -0.30 -37.23
N LEU A 128 -17.15 -0.72 -36.06
CA LEU A 128 -15.84 -1.36 -35.92
C LEU A 128 -15.78 -2.72 -36.65
N GLU A 129 -16.87 -3.49 -36.65
CA GLU A 129 -16.99 -4.74 -37.42
C GLU A 129 -17.02 -4.52 -38.94
N GLN A 130 -17.71 -3.48 -39.40
CA GLN A 130 -17.76 -3.11 -40.83
C GLN A 130 -16.42 -2.58 -41.36
N SER A 131 -15.52 -2.17 -40.47
CA SER A 131 -14.25 -1.49 -40.81
C SER A 131 -13.03 -2.41 -40.75
N GLU A 132 -13.18 -3.74 -40.77
CA GLU A 132 -12.04 -4.68 -40.74
C GLU A 132 -10.99 -4.43 -41.85
N THR A 133 -11.37 -3.75 -42.93
CA THR A 133 -10.50 -3.43 -44.08
C THR A 133 -10.14 -1.94 -44.21
N ALA A 134 -10.71 -1.06 -43.38
CA ALA A 134 -10.48 0.38 -43.44
C ALA A 134 -9.47 0.84 -42.37
N GLU A 135 -8.70 1.89 -42.66
CA GLU A 135 -7.87 2.57 -41.68
C GLU A 135 -8.76 3.27 -40.65
N LEU A 136 -9.02 2.60 -39.53
CA LEU A 136 -9.68 3.21 -38.38
C LEU A 136 -8.83 4.38 -37.88
N LEU A 137 -9.42 5.57 -37.84
CA LEU A 137 -8.80 6.77 -37.30
C LEU A 137 -8.68 6.60 -35.79
N SER A 138 -7.47 6.30 -35.34
CA SER A 138 -7.16 6.17 -33.92
C SER A 138 -6.06 7.13 -33.52
N ALA A 139 -6.22 7.74 -32.35
CA ALA A 139 -5.30 8.74 -31.83
C ALA A 139 -5.13 8.56 -30.32
N VAL A 140 -3.94 8.88 -29.84
CA VAL A 140 -3.66 8.99 -28.41
C VAL A 140 -3.44 10.48 -28.10
N THR A 141 -4.22 11.02 -27.17
CA THR A 141 -4.09 12.42 -26.75
C THR A 141 -2.81 12.61 -25.94
N ARG A 142 -2.35 13.87 -25.80
CA ARG A 142 -1.22 14.18 -24.90
C ARG A 142 -1.50 13.82 -23.44
N ALA A 143 -2.77 13.80 -23.03
CA ALA A 143 -3.20 13.40 -21.69
C ALA A 143 -3.21 11.87 -21.48
N GLY A 144 -2.99 11.10 -22.55
CA GLY A 144 -2.95 9.64 -22.56
C GLY A 144 -4.29 8.99 -22.92
N ASP A 145 -5.31 9.75 -23.32
CA ASP A 145 -6.60 9.18 -23.71
C ASP A 145 -6.48 8.51 -25.07
N VAL A 146 -6.98 7.30 -25.18
CA VAL A 146 -7.04 6.55 -26.43
C VAL A 146 -8.41 6.78 -27.04
N VAL A 147 -8.40 7.28 -28.27
CA VAL A 147 -9.61 7.61 -29.03
C VAL A 147 -9.61 6.79 -30.31
N VAL A 148 -10.73 6.14 -30.62
CA VAL A 148 -10.94 5.38 -31.85
C VAL A 148 -12.21 5.92 -32.52
N GLU A 149 -12.11 6.35 -33.77
CA GLU A 149 -13.23 6.91 -34.53
C GLU A 149 -13.93 8.08 -33.80
N GLY A 150 -13.15 8.91 -33.11
CA GLY A 150 -13.66 10.04 -32.31
C GLY A 150 -14.28 9.66 -30.96
N HIS A 151 -14.26 8.39 -30.56
CA HIS A 151 -14.82 7.91 -29.30
C HIS A 151 -13.70 7.53 -28.31
N PRO A 152 -13.73 8.03 -27.06
CA PRO A 152 -12.78 7.60 -26.04
C PRO A 152 -13.03 6.14 -25.70
N VAL A 153 -11.98 5.33 -25.70
CA VAL A 153 -12.03 3.89 -25.41
C VAL A 153 -11.28 3.50 -24.14
N GLY A 154 -10.47 4.42 -23.60
CA GLY A 154 -9.70 4.21 -22.38
C GLY A 154 -8.52 5.17 -22.30
N ARG A 155 -7.60 4.91 -21.37
CA ARG A 155 -6.42 5.73 -21.09
C ARG A 155 -5.16 4.89 -20.99
N ILE A 156 -4.02 5.47 -21.35
CA ILE A 156 -2.70 4.89 -21.15
C ILE A 156 -2.07 5.50 -19.90
N GLU A 157 -1.75 4.66 -18.93
CA GLU A 157 -0.96 5.01 -17.76
C GLU A 157 0.40 4.32 -17.84
N GLY A 158 1.47 5.11 -18.03
CA GLY A 158 2.82 4.57 -18.20
C GLY A 158 2.90 3.77 -19.51
N PHE A 159 2.89 2.44 -19.42
CA PHE A 159 2.80 1.54 -20.58
C PHE A 159 1.59 0.60 -20.52
N ARG A 160 0.67 0.81 -19.56
CA ARG A 160 -0.54 0.02 -19.40
C ARG A 160 -1.72 0.75 -20.02
N PHE A 161 -2.62 -0.01 -20.64
CA PHE A 161 -3.90 0.50 -21.10
C PHE A 161 -5.00 0.15 -20.09
N GLU A 162 -5.78 1.16 -19.71
CA GLU A 162 -6.96 1.04 -18.85
C GLU A 162 -8.21 1.33 -19.69
N PRO A 163 -9.04 0.32 -19.98
CA PRO A 163 -10.28 0.51 -20.74
C PRO A 163 -11.30 1.37 -19.97
N ASP A 164 -12.09 2.16 -20.69
CA ASP A 164 -13.19 2.93 -20.10
C ASP A 164 -14.30 1.99 -19.59
N ALA A 165 -14.84 2.29 -18.39
CA ALA A 165 -15.90 1.52 -17.75
C ALA A 165 -17.24 1.53 -18.51
N SER A 166 -17.44 2.51 -19.40
CA SER A 166 -18.62 2.61 -20.27
C SER A 166 -18.65 1.57 -21.40
N VAL A 167 -17.56 0.82 -21.61
CA VAL A 167 -17.45 -0.23 -22.64
C VAL A 167 -17.85 -1.59 -22.04
N GLY A 168 -19.14 -1.96 -22.18
CA GLY A 168 -19.69 -3.24 -21.72
C GLY A 168 -19.83 -4.31 -22.81
N GLY A 169 -19.82 -5.59 -22.44
CA GLY A 169 -20.26 -6.71 -23.30
C GLY A 169 -19.33 -7.12 -24.46
N ALA A 170 -19.94 -7.62 -25.56
CA ALA A 170 -19.25 -8.11 -26.77
C ALA A 170 -18.38 -7.02 -27.44
N ASP A 171 -18.75 -5.75 -27.24
CA ASP A 171 -18.09 -4.54 -27.74
C ASP A 171 -16.66 -4.41 -27.19
N LYS A 172 -16.40 -4.95 -25.99
CA LYS A 172 -15.11 -4.85 -25.31
C LYS A 172 -13.97 -5.51 -26.09
N ARG A 173 -14.20 -6.67 -26.74
CA ARG A 173 -13.16 -7.35 -27.53
C ARG A 173 -12.75 -6.53 -28.76
N ILE A 174 -13.73 -5.92 -29.41
CA ILE A 174 -13.53 -5.13 -30.63
C ILE A 174 -12.85 -3.81 -30.29
N VAL A 175 -13.28 -3.15 -29.22
CA VAL A 175 -12.64 -1.95 -28.68
C VAL A 175 -11.19 -2.23 -28.26
N LEU A 176 -10.91 -3.33 -27.56
CA LEU A 176 -9.54 -3.73 -27.20
C LEU A 176 -8.66 -4.00 -28.43
N ARG A 177 -9.21 -4.60 -29.49
CA ARG A 177 -8.48 -4.83 -30.75
C ARG A 177 -8.13 -3.51 -31.45
N ALA A 178 -9.06 -2.56 -31.49
CA ALA A 178 -8.82 -1.25 -32.05
C ALA A 178 -7.82 -0.44 -31.22
N ALA A 179 -7.93 -0.47 -29.89
CA ALA A 179 -6.97 0.14 -28.97
C ALA A 179 -5.56 -0.45 -29.16
N ARG A 180 -5.41 -1.77 -29.26
CA ARG A 180 -4.12 -2.42 -29.57
C ARG A 180 -3.46 -1.88 -30.84
N ARG A 181 -4.24 -1.71 -31.92
CA ARG A 181 -3.74 -1.16 -33.18
C ARG A 181 -3.31 0.30 -33.05
N ALA A 182 -4.07 1.11 -32.30
CA ALA A 182 -3.73 2.50 -31.99
C ALA A 182 -2.44 2.60 -31.17
N LEU A 183 -2.30 1.74 -30.15
CA LEU A 183 -1.17 1.72 -29.23
C LEU A 183 0.11 1.21 -29.90
N ALA A 184 0.00 0.33 -30.89
CA ALA A 184 1.16 -0.20 -31.62
C ALA A 184 1.98 0.91 -32.30
N SER A 185 1.35 1.97 -32.80
CA SER A 185 2.05 3.10 -33.41
C SER A 185 2.55 4.13 -32.39
N GLU A 186 1.90 4.24 -31.24
CA GLU A 186 2.27 5.21 -30.20
C GLU A 186 3.35 4.69 -29.23
N MET A 187 3.42 3.38 -28.96
CA MET A 187 4.39 2.83 -28.00
C MET A 187 5.84 3.13 -28.35
N PRO A 188 6.30 2.99 -29.62
CA PRO A 188 7.66 3.38 -29.99
C PRO A 188 7.99 4.84 -29.65
N ARG A 189 7.03 5.76 -29.88
CA ARG A 189 7.20 7.19 -29.55
C ARG A 189 7.29 7.42 -28.05
N ARG A 190 6.46 6.72 -27.28
CA ARG A 190 6.44 6.83 -25.82
C ARG A 190 7.72 6.25 -25.19
N VAL A 191 8.25 5.15 -25.74
CA VAL A 191 9.55 4.59 -25.35
C VAL A 191 10.68 5.58 -25.67
N ALA A 192 10.73 6.14 -26.88
CA ALA A 192 11.73 7.13 -27.25
C ALA A 192 11.70 8.38 -26.35
N ARG A 193 10.49 8.84 -25.97
CA ARG A 193 10.31 9.92 -25.00
C ARG A 193 10.86 9.57 -23.62
N LEU A 194 10.66 8.33 -23.16
CA LEU A 194 11.21 7.87 -21.89
C LEU A 194 12.73 7.77 -21.96
N GLU A 195 13.30 7.26 -23.04
CA GLU A 195 14.75 7.15 -23.20
C GLU A 195 15.45 8.52 -23.17
N ALA A 196 14.83 9.52 -23.78
CA ALA A 196 15.30 10.90 -23.82
C ALA A 196 14.94 11.72 -22.57
N ALA A 197 14.09 11.20 -21.68
CA ALA A 197 13.65 11.93 -20.48
C ALA A 197 14.82 12.23 -19.54
N ALA A 198 14.73 13.34 -18.82
CA ALA A 198 15.74 13.72 -17.83
C ALA A 198 15.58 12.86 -16.56
N ASP A 199 16.64 12.74 -15.75
CA ASP A 199 16.56 11.98 -14.49
C ASP A 199 15.52 12.56 -13.50
N ALA A 200 15.23 13.87 -13.59
CA ALA A 200 14.21 14.55 -12.79
C ALA A 200 12.76 14.11 -13.13
N ASP A 201 12.53 13.53 -14.31
CA ASP A 201 11.22 12.98 -14.68
C ASP A 201 10.95 11.61 -14.04
N PHE A 202 11.97 11.00 -13.43
CA PHE A 202 11.87 9.73 -12.75
C PHE A 202 11.90 9.89 -11.24
N ALA A 203 11.14 9.05 -10.56
CA ALA A 203 11.14 8.97 -9.11
C ALA A 203 11.31 7.52 -8.66
N LEU A 204 12.25 7.30 -7.73
CA LEU A 204 12.37 6.04 -7.00
C LEU A 204 11.55 6.16 -5.70
N GLY A 205 10.37 5.54 -5.71
CA GLY A 205 9.43 5.54 -4.60
C GLY A 205 9.66 4.40 -3.60
N PRO A 206 8.86 4.35 -2.52
CA PRO A 206 8.92 3.30 -1.51
C PRO A 206 8.80 1.90 -2.11
N ALA A 207 9.35 0.90 -1.41
CA ALA A 207 9.42 -0.50 -1.87
C ALA A 207 10.09 -0.71 -3.25
N GLY A 208 10.83 0.29 -3.74
CA GLY A 208 11.56 0.20 -5.01
C GLY A 208 10.68 0.40 -6.24
N ALA A 209 9.50 0.99 -6.13
CA ALA A 209 8.70 1.36 -7.30
C ALA A 209 9.38 2.50 -8.06
N ILE A 210 9.44 2.40 -9.38
CA ILE A 210 10.02 3.43 -10.25
C ILE A 210 8.88 4.05 -11.06
N ALA A 211 8.70 5.35 -10.90
CA ALA A 211 7.70 6.12 -11.60
C ALA A 211 8.33 7.04 -12.64
N TRP A 212 7.63 7.24 -13.74
CA TRP A 212 7.94 8.25 -14.76
C TRP A 212 6.77 9.23 -14.82
N GLN A 213 7.05 10.52 -14.58
CA GLN A 213 6.04 11.58 -14.52
C GLN A 213 4.88 11.26 -13.56
N GLY A 214 5.20 10.63 -12.43
CA GLY A 214 4.23 10.24 -11.40
C GLY A 214 3.56 8.88 -11.63
N THR A 215 3.70 8.26 -12.81
CA THR A 215 3.10 6.95 -13.08
C THR A 215 4.09 5.81 -12.85
N PRO A 216 3.78 4.81 -12.02
CA PRO A 216 4.63 3.62 -11.84
C PRO A 216 4.79 2.83 -13.14
N ILE A 217 6.03 2.53 -13.52
CA ILE A 217 6.35 1.78 -14.76
C ILE A 217 7.32 0.63 -14.56
N ALA A 218 8.03 0.58 -13.43
CA ALA A 218 8.95 -0.50 -13.11
C ALA A 218 9.10 -0.66 -11.59
N ARG A 219 9.82 -1.69 -11.19
CA ARG A 219 10.19 -1.95 -9.79
C ARG A 219 11.59 -2.51 -9.66
N LEU A 220 12.23 -2.27 -8.52
CA LEU A 220 13.49 -2.90 -8.16
C LEU A 220 13.29 -4.37 -7.79
N ARG A 221 14.25 -5.19 -8.18
CA ARG A 221 14.38 -6.61 -7.85
C ARG A 221 15.79 -6.93 -7.42
N ARG A 222 15.96 -8.11 -6.83
CA ARG A 222 17.28 -8.66 -6.53
C ARG A 222 18.09 -8.76 -7.83
N GLY A 223 19.20 -8.01 -7.89
CA GLY A 223 20.16 -8.05 -8.98
C GLY A 223 21.41 -8.86 -8.63
N ALA A 224 22.54 -8.50 -9.26
CA ALA A 224 23.82 -9.19 -9.10
C ALA A 224 24.42 -8.99 -7.69
N THR A 225 24.30 -7.77 -7.15
CA THR A 225 24.74 -7.41 -5.80
C THR A 225 23.70 -6.54 -5.11
N LEU A 226 23.85 -6.31 -3.80
CA LEU A 226 22.98 -5.41 -3.04
C LEU A 226 22.98 -3.98 -3.62
N LEU A 227 24.13 -3.53 -4.14
CA LEU A 227 24.32 -2.19 -4.71
C LEU A 227 24.04 -2.12 -6.22
N ALA A 228 23.74 -3.26 -6.86
CA ALA A 228 23.38 -3.35 -8.27
C ALA A 228 22.06 -4.13 -8.42
N PRO A 229 20.92 -3.51 -8.00
CA PRO A 229 19.60 -4.14 -8.12
C PRO A 229 19.20 -4.29 -9.59
N ALA A 230 18.39 -5.31 -9.87
CA ALA A 230 17.77 -5.46 -11.19
C ALA A 230 16.54 -4.55 -11.30
N VAL A 231 16.29 -4.01 -12.49
CA VAL A 231 15.06 -3.29 -12.81
C VAL A 231 14.12 -4.23 -13.56
N GLU A 232 12.91 -4.40 -13.05
CA GLU A 232 11.83 -5.12 -13.72
C GLU A 232 10.77 -4.12 -14.18
N VAL A 233 10.63 -3.97 -15.51
CA VAL A 233 9.58 -3.16 -16.11
C VAL A 233 8.23 -3.84 -15.86
N ILE A 234 7.23 -3.07 -15.43
CA ILE A 234 5.88 -3.57 -15.20
C ILE A 234 5.35 -4.17 -16.51
N ASP A 235 4.66 -5.30 -16.39
CA ASP A 235 4.21 -6.01 -17.58
C ASP A 235 3.18 -5.19 -18.37
N SER A 236 3.37 -5.22 -19.68
CA SER A 236 2.55 -4.55 -20.69
C SER A 236 2.55 -5.41 -21.93
N GLU A 237 1.34 -5.71 -22.43
CA GLU A 237 1.13 -6.42 -23.70
C GLU A 237 1.50 -5.58 -24.92
N PHE A 238 1.72 -4.27 -24.74
CA PHE A 238 2.00 -3.31 -25.82
C PHE A 238 3.49 -3.05 -26.02
N LEU A 239 4.34 -3.58 -25.13
CA LEU A 239 5.79 -3.49 -25.24
C LEU A 239 6.38 -4.77 -25.80
N ASP A 240 7.03 -4.66 -26.96
CA ASP A 240 7.87 -5.73 -27.50
C ASP A 240 9.15 -5.92 -26.66
N GLY A 241 9.90 -6.99 -26.95
CA GLY A 241 11.12 -7.31 -26.19
C GLY A 241 12.20 -6.22 -26.27
N SER A 242 12.37 -5.59 -27.43
CA SER A 242 13.37 -4.54 -27.65
C SER A 242 13.00 -3.24 -26.92
N GLN A 243 11.73 -2.86 -26.96
CA GLN A 243 11.18 -1.70 -26.26
C GLN A 243 11.26 -1.88 -24.74
N ARG A 244 10.91 -3.07 -24.24
CA ARG A 244 11.02 -3.38 -22.82
C ARG A 244 12.46 -3.29 -22.33
N GLU A 245 13.41 -3.78 -23.13
CA GLU A 245 14.83 -3.72 -22.82
C GLU A 245 15.38 -2.29 -22.85
N ALA A 246 14.95 -1.47 -23.82
CA ALA A 246 15.27 -0.05 -23.88
C ALA A 246 14.80 0.71 -22.62
N VAL A 247 13.54 0.51 -22.22
CA VAL A 247 13.00 1.07 -20.97
C VAL A 247 13.80 0.58 -19.76
N ARG A 248 14.05 -0.73 -19.66
CA ARG A 248 14.83 -1.34 -18.57
C ARG A 248 16.22 -0.71 -18.47
N ALA A 249 16.93 -0.57 -19.59
CA ALA A 249 18.28 -0.03 -19.64
C ALA A 249 18.33 1.46 -19.24
N ARG A 250 17.36 2.27 -19.69
CA ARG A 250 17.25 3.68 -19.26
C ARG A 250 17.00 3.81 -17.76
N LEU A 251 16.09 3.01 -17.22
CA LEU A 251 15.76 3.01 -15.80
C LEU A 251 16.90 2.46 -14.94
N ALA A 252 17.65 1.46 -15.43
CA ALA A 252 18.85 0.96 -14.75
C ALA A 252 19.89 2.08 -14.59
N ARG A 253 20.17 2.87 -15.64
CA ARG A 253 21.07 4.03 -15.56
C ARG A 253 20.61 5.06 -14.53
N PHE A 254 19.32 5.36 -14.49
CA PHE A 254 18.74 6.25 -13.48
C PHE A 254 18.96 5.70 -12.06
N VAL A 255 18.66 4.43 -11.83
CA VAL A 255 18.83 3.77 -10.53
C VAL A 255 20.29 3.75 -10.10
N ASP A 256 21.21 3.46 -11.01
CA ASP A 256 22.65 3.49 -10.76
C ASP A 256 23.10 4.89 -10.34
N GLY A 257 22.59 5.95 -10.99
CA GLY A 257 22.83 7.34 -10.61
C GLY A 257 22.31 7.68 -9.21
N VAL A 258 21.08 7.27 -8.89
CA VAL A 258 20.48 7.46 -7.55
C VAL A 258 21.30 6.74 -6.47
N ILE A 259 21.77 5.53 -6.74
CA ILE A 259 22.61 4.76 -5.80
C ILE A 259 23.98 5.42 -5.64
N ALA A 260 24.61 5.82 -6.74
CA ALA A 260 25.90 6.49 -6.74
C ALA A 260 25.87 7.80 -5.95
N GLU A 261 24.83 8.62 -6.11
CA GLU A 261 24.64 9.86 -5.35
C GLU A 261 24.32 9.57 -3.87
N GLY A 262 23.34 8.71 -3.61
CA GLY A 262 22.86 8.42 -2.26
C GLY A 262 23.87 7.72 -1.37
N LEU A 263 24.78 6.93 -1.96
CA LEU A 263 25.85 6.21 -1.28
C LEU A 263 27.25 6.70 -1.70
N ALA A 264 27.37 7.93 -2.21
CA ALA A 264 28.64 8.50 -2.66
C ALA A 264 29.80 8.33 -1.65
N PRO A 265 29.62 8.51 -0.32
CA PRO A 265 30.69 8.26 0.66
C PRO A 265 31.23 6.83 0.61
N LEU A 266 30.35 5.83 0.41
CA LEU A 266 30.74 4.42 0.34
C LEU A 266 31.62 4.16 -0.89
N PHE A 267 31.21 4.64 -2.06
CA PHE A 267 31.99 4.48 -3.29
C PHE A 267 33.35 5.20 -3.20
N ALA A 268 33.37 6.41 -2.63
CA ALA A 268 34.62 7.13 -2.39
C ALA A 268 35.56 6.38 -1.43
N ALA A 269 35.02 5.80 -0.35
CA ALA A 269 35.81 5.02 0.60
C ALA A 269 36.34 3.71 0.00
N THR A 270 35.53 3.02 -0.80
CA THR A 270 35.96 1.81 -1.53
C THR A 270 37.09 2.13 -2.51
N LYS A 271 36.95 3.20 -3.30
CA LYS A 271 38.00 3.65 -4.23
C LYS A 271 39.29 4.02 -3.51
N ALA A 272 39.21 4.76 -2.41
CA ALA A 272 40.38 5.13 -1.61
C ALA A 272 41.09 3.93 -0.96
N ALA A 273 40.39 2.81 -0.78
CA ALA A 273 40.93 1.57 -0.23
C ALA A 273 41.56 0.62 -1.27
N GLU A 274 41.44 0.91 -2.57
CA GLU A 274 41.88 0.00 -3.65
C GLU A 274 43.37 -0.31 -3.59
N THR A 275 44.21 0.62 -3.15
CA THR A 275 45.67 0.46 -3.11
C THR A 275 46.21 -0.13 -1.81
N ASP A 276 45.38 -0.25 -0.75
CA ASP A 276 45.78 -0.80 0.55
C ASP A 276 45.09 -2.15 0.78
N PRO A 277 45.82 -3.29 0.72
CA PRO A 277 45.24 -4.63 0.90
C PRO A 277 44.47 -4.81 2.23
N ALA A 278 44.91 -4.14 3.31
CA ALA A 278 44.27 -4.26 4.62
C ALA A 278 42.91 -3.52 4.66
N LEU A 279 42.79 -2.40 3.94
CA LEU A 279 41.53 -1.68 3.80
C LEU A 279 40.60 -2.37 2.80
N ARG A 280 41.13 -2.88 1.68
CA ARG A 280 40.36 -3.46 0.59
C ARG A 280 39.41 -4.56 1.06
N GLY A 281 39.91 -5.53 1.82
CA GLY A 281 39.09 -6.65 2.32
C GLY A 281 37.99 -6.19 3.30
N VAL A 282 38.28 -5.18 4.11
CA VAL A 282 37.31 -4.61 5.06
C VAL A 282 36.22 -3.83 4.32
N LEU A 283 36.60 -2.99 3.36
CA LEU A 283 35.68 -2.17 2.58
C LEU A 283 34.82 -3.00 1.64
N HIS A 284 35.35 -4.11 1.11
CA HIS A 284 34.56 -5.07 0.34
C HIS A 284 33.38 -5.61 1.17
N ARG A 285 33.65 -6.14 2.36
CA ARG A 285 32.60 -6.63 3.27
C ARG A 285 31.64 -5.54 3.71
N LEU A 286 32.14 -4.32 3.91
CA LEU A 286 31.31 -3.18 4.27
C LEU A 286 30.37 -2.79 3.12
N ALA A 287 30.87 -2.81 1.88
CA ALA A 287 30.09 -2.50 0.68
C ALA A 287 29.00 -3.56 0.42
N GLU A 288 29.29 -4.85 0.66
CA GLU A 288 28.30 -5.93 0.58
C GLU A 288 27.10 -5.73 1.52
N GLN A 289 27.29 -4.98 2.61
CA GLN A 289 26.25 -4.63 3.58
C GLN A 289 25.80 -3.15 3.48
N ALA A 290 26.14 -2.49 2.37
CA ALA A 290 25.84 -1.08 2.13
C ALA A 290 26.24 -0.15 3.28
N GLY A 291 27.37 -0.39 3.95
CA GLY A 291 27.97 0.56 4.89
C GLY A 291 27.79 0.31 6.39
N VAL A 292 27.17 -0.81 6.80
CA VAL A 292 27.10 -1.22 8.22
C VAL A 292 27.36 -2.71 8.33
N LEU A 293 28.40 -3.09 9.08
CA LEU A 293 28.78 -4.47 9.35
C LEU A 293 28.78 -4.69 10.87
N ALA A 294 27.95 -5.62 11.37
CA ALA A 294 27.75 -5.87 12.80
C ALA A 294 28.98 -6.44 13.53
N SER A 295 30.04 -6.81 12.81
CA SER A 295 31.32 -7.24 13.38
C SER A 295 32.42 -6.21 13.09
N GLY A 296 32.91 -5.58 14.15
CA GLY A 296 34.16 -4.80 14.16
C GLY A 296 35.33 -5.60 14.71
N GLY A 297 36.49 -4.97 14.85
CA GLY A 297 37.69 -5.61 15.41
C GLY A 297 38.99 -5.24 14.71
N ALA A 298 39.07 -4.06 14.10
CA ALA A 298 40.30 -3.61 13.48
C ALA A 298 41.36 -3.26 14.55
N GLY A 299 42.60 -3.67 14.32
CA GLY A 299 43.75 -3.22 15.10
C GLY A 299 43.95 -1.69 15.03
N GLY A 300 44.75 -1.13 15.93
CA GLY A 300 44.89 0.32 16.10
C GLY A 300 45.29 1.08 14.83
N GLU A 301 46.23 0.55 14.05
CA GLU A 301 46.68 1.17 12.79
C GLU A 301 45.57 1.17 11.72
N LEU A 302 44.93 0.02 11.51
CA LEU A 302 43.82 -0.14 10.56
C LEU A 302 42.62 0.76 10.94
N ARG A 303 42.33 0.90 12.23
CA ARG A 303 41.30 1.81 12.73
C ARG A 303 41.58 3.28 12.38
N ALA A 304 42.83 3.72 12.49
CA ALA A 304 43.21 5.08 12.11
C ALA A 304 43.05 5.31 10.60
N LYS A 305 43.42 4.33 9.78
CA LYS A 305 43.23 4.38 8.32
C LYS A 305 41.75 4.44 7.93
N LEU A 306 40.91 3.56 8.49
CA LEU A 306 39.45 3.53 8.27
C LEU A 306 38.79 4.88 8.61
N ARG A 307 39.21 5.51 9.71
CA ARG A 307 38.70 6.82 10.13
C ARG A 307 38.96 7.92 9.10
N ARG A 308 40.09 7.90 8.39
CA ARG A 308 40.44 8.90 7.37
C ARG A 308 39.52 8.84 6.15
N ILE A 309 39.01 7.64 5.82
CA ILE A 309 38.07 7.41 4.72
C ILE A 309 36.60 7.40 5.18
N GLY A 310 36.32 7.90 6.39
CA GLY A 310 34.95 8.07 6.89
C GLY A 310 34.31 6.81 7.49
N VAL A 311 35.07 5.73 7.68
CA VAL A 311 34.60 4.49 8.30
C VAL A 311 34.97 4.47 9.79
N ARG A 312 34.05 4.02 10.65
CA ARG A 312 34.25 3.90 12.09
C ARG A 312 34.24 2.43 12.49
N ASP A 313 35.30 1.98 13.14
CA ASP A 313 35.38 0.68 13.82
C ASP A 313 34.97 0.87 15.28
N GLY A 314 33.70 0.62 15.55
CA GLY A 314 33.06 0.78 16.85
C GLY A 314 33.00 -0.51 17.67
N ALA A 315 32.37 -0.41 18.83
CA ALA A 315 32.13 -1.52 19.74
C ALA A 315 31.02 -2.48 19.27
N PHE A 316 30.06 -1.96 18.51
CA PHE A 316 28.87 -2.67 18.05
C PHE A 316 28.91 -2.93 16.55
N ALA A 317 29.57 -2.07 15.77
CA ALA A 317 29.68 -2.25 14.33
C ALA A 317 30.90 -1.54 13.72
N LEU A 318 31.31 -2.04 12.56
CA LEU A 318 32.06 -1.27 11.58
C LEU A 318 31.06 -0.55 10.66
N TYR A 319 31.07 0.78 10.62
CA TYR A 319 30.02 1.53 9.91
C TYR A 319 30.46 2.88 9.38
N MET A 320 29.67 3.43 8.46
CA MET A 320 29.81 4.80 7.94
C MET A 320 28.72 5.71 8.51
N PRO A 321 29.05 6.69 9.37
CA PRO A 321 28.05 7.61 9.94
C PRO A 321 27.24 8.37 8.87
N ALA A 322 27.87 8.69 7.73
CA ALA A 322 27.21 9.36 6.63
C ALA A 322 26.03 8.55 6.05
N LEU A 323 26.09 7.21 6.12
CA LEU A 323 25.07 6.31 5.60
C LEU A 323 23.93 6.01 6.59
N LEU A 324 24.00 6.59 7.80
CA LEU A 324 22.91 6.60 8.78
C LEU A 324 22.01 7.84 8.64
N LYS A 325 22.38 8.80 7.78
CA LYS A 325 21.55 9.97 7.49
C LYS A 325 20.27 9.57 6.75
N PRO A 326 19.16 10.33 6.88
CA PRO A 326 17.84 9.90 6.42
C PRO A 326 17.77 9.44 4.95
N ARG A 327 18.32 10.22 4.02
CA ARG A 327 18.30 9.89 2.58
C ARG A 327 19.04 8.58 2.28
N ALA A 328 20.23 8.39 2.84
CA ALA A 328 21.00 7.16 2.66
C ALA A 328 20.35 5.97 3.37
N ALA A 329 19.80 6.15 4.57
CA ALA A 329 19.11 5.10 5.31
C ALA A 329 17.85 4.61 4.56
N ALA A 330 17.06 5.51 3.98
CA ALA A 330 15.89 5.17 3.17
C ALA A 330 16.28 4.38 1.91
N LEU A 331 17.31 4.82 1.18
CA LEU A 331 17.83 4.09 0.03
C LEU A 331 18.33 2.69 0.42
N ARG A 332 19.10 2.58 1.52
CA ARG A 332 19.60 1.29 2.02
C ARG A 332 18.46 0.35 2.39
N ALA A 333 17.40 0.84 3.03
CA ALA A 333 16.22 0.03 3.34
C ALA A 333 15.57 -0.51 2.05
N MET A 334 15.41 0.34 1.03
CA MET A 334 14.90 -0.09 -0.28
C MET A 334 15.74 -1.17 -0.93
N LEU A 335 17.07 -1.01 -0.96
CA LEU A 335 17.99 -2.01 -1.52
C LEU A 335 17.91 -3.33 -0.75
N TRP A 336 17.81 -3.27 0.59
CA TRP A 336 17.63 -4.46 1.42
C TRP A 336 16.33 -5.19 1.10
N SER A 337 15.24 -4.44 0.92
CA SER A 337 13.92 -4.97 0.56
C SER A 337 13.95 -5.68 -0.79
N ALA A 338 14.54 -5.03 -1.81
CA ALA A 338 14.70 -5.61 -3.14
C ALA A 338 15.58 -6.87 -3.11
N TRP A 339 16.69 -6.85 -2.36
CA TRP A 339 17.64 -7.95 -2.26
C TRP A 339 17.06 -9.18 -1.53
N HIS A 340 16.42 -8.97 -0.38
CA HIS A 340 15.83 -10.04 0.42
C HIS A 340 14.43 -10.44 -0.06
N ARG A 341 13.86 -9.71 -1.02
CA ARG A 341 12.49 -9.89 -1.54
C ARG A 341 11.45 -9.87 -0.42
N ARG A 342 11.59 -8.90 0.49
CA ARG A 342 10.71 -8.73 1.65
C ARG A 342 10.15 -7.32 1.67
N MET A 343 8.88 -7.20 2.07
CA MET A 343 8.28 -5.90 2.33
C MET A 343 8.97 -5.24 3.53
N LEU A 344 9.16 -3.92 3.46
CA LEU A 344 9.69 -3.19 4.61
C LEU A 344 8.59 -3.09 5.68
N PRO A 345 8.94 -3.26 6.97
CA PRO A 345 8.06 -2.86 8.05
C PRO A 345 7.94 -1.33 8.08
N ASP A 346 7.06 -0.80 8.91
CA ASP A 346 7.00 0.63 9.18
C ASP A 346 8.32 1.09 9.80
N LEU A 347 9.05 1.90 9.03
CA LEU A 347 10.33 2.45 9.43
C LEU A 347 10.11 3.72 10.27
N PRO A 348 10.94 3.98 11.29
CA PRO A 348 10.82 5.16 12.13
C PRO A 348 11.03 6.43 11.30
N PRO A 349 10.40 7.56 11.70
CA PRO A 349 10.63 8.83 11.04
C PRO A 349 12.10 9.28 11.19
N PRO A 350 12.61 10.08 10.24
CA PRO A 350 13.94 10.67 10.32
C PRO A 350 14.20 11.38 11.65
N GLY A 351 15.43 11.26 12.16
CA GLY A 351 15.88 11.99 13.35
C GLY A 351 15.66 11.26 14.68
N LEU A 352 14.85 10.21 14.72
CA LEU A 352 14.63 9.40 15.92
C LEU A 352 15.95 8.80 16.44
N VAL A 353 16.14 8.82 17.77
CA VAL A 353 17.35 8.33 18.46
C VAL A 353 17.15 6.93 19.03
N SER A 354 15.94 6.63 19.51
CA SER A 354 15.57 5.32 20.03
C SER A 354 14.14 4.96 19.66
N LEU A 355 13.85 3.67 19.67
CA LEU A 355 12.51 3.11 19.47
C LEU A 355 12.33 1.87 20.36
N PRO A 356 11.08 1.43 20.65
CA PRO A 356 10.84 0.12 21.25
C PRO A 356 11.53 -0.97 20.45
N ALA A 357 12.11 -1.99 21.10
CA ALA A 357 12.82 -3.06 20.39
C ALA A 357 11.92 -3.62 19.26
N PRO A 358 12.35 -3.46 17.99
CA PRO A 358 11.44 -3.66 16.87
C PRO A 358 11.32 -5.16 16.57
N ASP A 359 10.11 -5.63 16.31
CA ASP A 359 9.86 -6.97 15.78
C ASP A 359 10.04 -6.98 14.25
N TRP A 360 11.27 -6.67 13.83
CA TRP A 360 11.64 -6.62 12.42
C TRP A 360 12.28 -7.93 11.97
N PRO A 361 12.29 -8.21 10.65
CA PRO A 361 13.06 -9.31 10.09
C PRO A 361 14.50 -9.38 10.65
N ALA A 362 14.95 -10.59 10.98
CA ALA A 362 16.28 -10.81 11.53
C ALA A 362 17.36 -10.12 10.68
N GLY A 363 18.25 -9.38 11.35
CA GLY A 363 19.34 -8.63 10.72
C GLY A 363 18.95 -7.25 10.16
N LEU A 364 17.66 -6.94 9.94
CA LEU A 364 17.24 -5.64 9.39
C LEU A 364 17.59 -4.48 10.31
N ALA A 365 17.35 -4.62 11.62
CA ALA A 365 17.67 -3.58 12.60
C ALA A 365 19.16 -3.22 12.55
N SER A 366 20.04 -4.22 12.62
CA SER A 366 21.50 -4.03 12.55
C SER A 366 21.93 -3.45 11.20
N TYR A 367 21.37 -3.95 10.09
CA TYR A 367 21.63 -3.41 8.76
C TYR A 367 21.27 -1.91 8.69
N LEU A 368 20.10 -1.50 9.18
CA LEU A 368 19.70 -0.09 9.20
C LEU A 368 20.45 0.76 10.24
N GLY A 369 21.31 0.17 11.06
CA GLY A 369 22.07 0.87 12.08
C GLY A 369 21.30 1.10 13.38
N TRP A 370 20.55 0.09 13.81
CA TRP A 370 19.90 0.04 15.13
C TRP A 370 20.55 -1.05 16.00
N VAL A 371 20.93 -0.65 17.21
CA VAL A 371 21.48 -1.54 18.24
C VAL A 371 20.36 -1.89 19.21
N VAL A 372 19.89 -3.14 19.17
CA VAL A 372 18.89 -3.66 20.11
C VAL A 372 19.54 -3.82 21.49
N ALA A 373 19.00 -3.11 22.49
CA ALA A 373 19.53 -3.03 23.84
C ALA A 373 18.39 -3.17 24.86
N GLY A 374 18.06 -4.41 25.22
CA GLY A 374 16.93 -4.70 26.11
C GLY A 374 15.59 -4.37 25.44
N PRO A 375 14.69 -3.62 26.10
CA PRO A 375 13.36 -3.29 25.56
C PRO A 375 13.38 -2.20 24.49
N ARG A 376 14.55 -1.63 24.17
CA ARG A 376 14.72 -0.52 23.21
C ARG A 376 15.72 -0.89 22.13
N ALA A 377 15.66 -0.23 20.99
CA ALA A 377 16.76 -0.14 20.05
C ALA A 377 17.25 1.31 19.94
N ILE A 378 18.56 1.50 19.94
CA ILE A 378 19.22 2.81 19.89
C ILE A 378 19.93 2.96 18.54
N ARG A 379 19.87 4.15 17.95
CA ARG A 379 20.59 4.43 16.70
C ARG A 379 22.11 4.24 16.90
N LEU A 380 22.75 3.58 15.95
CA LEU A 380 24.11 3.05 16.08
C LEU A 380 25.16 4.13 16.38
N ASP A 381 25.11 5.28 15.70
CA ASP A 381 26.02 6.41 15.96
C ASP A 381 25.91 6.94 17.40
N ILE A 382 24.70 7.00 17.94
CA ILE A 382 24.43 7.43 19.31
C ILE A 382 24.88 6.38 20.31
N ALA A 383 24.56 5.10 20.06
CA ALA A 383 24.98 3.98 20.88
C ALA A 383 26.50 3.89 20.98
N GLU A 384 27.21 3.98 19.85
CA GLU A 384 28.67 3.94 19.78
C GLU A 384 29.32 5.09 20.54
N ARG A 385 28.83 6.33 20.31
CA ARG A 385 29.37 7.52 20.97
C ARG A 385 29.19 7.45 22.48
N LEU A 386 27.98 7.16 22.95
CA LEU A 386 27.67 7.12 24.38
C LEU A 386 28.33 5.93 25.07
N ALA A 387 28.29 4.73 24.48
CA ALA A 387 29.00 3.60 25.04
C ALA A 387 30.51 3.86 25.07
N GLY A 388 31.09 4.48 24.05
CA GLY A 388 32.50 4.87 24.03
C GLY A 388 32.87 5.82 25.19
N GLU A 389 32.10 6.89 25.38
CA GLU A 389 32.26 7.85 26.49
C GLU A 389 32.18 7.15 27.85
N LEU A 390 31.13 6.37 28.07
CA LEU A 390 30.88 5.68 29.33
C LEU A 390 31.95 4.61 29.62
N ARG A 391 32.36 3.85 28.59
CA ARG A 391 33.44 2.85 28.74
C ARG A 391 34.78 3.49 29.03
N HIS A 392 35.06 4.66 28.44
CA HIS A 392 36.27 5.41 28.72
C HIS A 392 36.29 5.91 30.17
N ALA A 393 35.19 6.52 30.63
CA ALA A 393 35.06 7.00 32.01
C ALA A 393 35.16 5.86 33.03
N ALA A 394 34.49 4.73 32.76
CA ALA A 394 34.44 3.57 33.64
C ALA A 394 35.61 2.57 33.46
N ARG A 395 36.66 2.92 32.70
CA ARG A 395 37.73 1.97 32.30
C ARG A 395 38.47 1.36 33.48
N ARG A 396 38.74 2.16 34.52
CA ARG A 396 39.54 1.75 35.68
C ARG A 396 38.68 1.40 36.89
N ARG A 397 37.60 2.15 37.11
CA ARG A 397 36.69 2.06 38.26
C ARG A 397 35.30 2.56 37.86
N PRO A 398 34.23 2.25 38.62
CA PRO A 398 32.93 2.87 38.40
C PRO A 398 33.05 4.39 38.36
N ALA A 399 32.38 5.03 37.39
CA ALA A 399 32.38 6.47 37.19
C ALA A 399 30.97 7.04 37.36
N PRO A 400 30.79 8.28 37.81
CA PRO A 400 29.46 8.88 37.91
C PRO A 400 28.73 8.83 36.56
N ALA A 401 27.45 8.48 36.58
CA ALA A 401 26.61 8.52 35.39
C ALA A 401 26.49 9.97 34.91
N PRO A 402 26.72 10.26 33.62
CA PRO A 402 26.50 11.60 33.09
C PRO A 402 25.08 12.08 33.35
N GLN A 403 24.94 13.39 33.61
CA GLN A 403 23.62 13.99 33.76
C GLN A 403 22.78 13.76 32.49
N MET A 404 21.47 13.59 32.68
CA MET A 404 20.50 13.39 31.60
C MET A 404 20.80 12.18 30.69
N LEU A 405 21.48 11.15 31.19
CA LEU A 405 21.87 9.97 30.38
C LEU A 405 20.68 9.30 29.68
N ALA A 406 19.53 9.17 30.36
CA ALA A 406 18.30 8.64 29.77
C ALA A 406 17.85 9.47 28.56
N SER A 407 17.81 10.79 28.70
CA SER A 407 17.48 11.74 27.63
C SER A 407 18.47 11.67 26.46
N ARG A 408 19.77 11.56 26.73
CA ARG A 408 20.81 11.42 25.68
C ARG A 408 20.67 10.13 24.85
N LEU A 409 20.13 9.07 25.44
CA LEU A 409 19.77 7.82 24.77
C LEU A 409 18.34 7.85 24.19
N GLY A 410 17.56 8.89 24.49
CA GLY A 410 16.16 8.99 24.11
C GLY A 410 15.28 7.90 24.74
N VAL A 411 15.59 7.43 25.95
CA VAL A 411 14.84 6.37 26.65
C VAL A 411 14.28 6.85 27.99
N GLY A 412 13.27 6.16 28.51
CA GLY A 412 12.76 6.38 29.86
C GLY A 412 13.77 5.95 30.94
N HIS A 413 13.59 6.46 32.16
CA HIS A 413 14.45 6.13 33.30
C HIS A 413 14.31 4.67 33.73
N GLU A 414 13.11 4.11 33.55
CA GLU A 414 12.74 2.72 33.79
C GLU A 414 13.50 1.74 32.88
N ASP A 415 13.72 2.12 31.62
CA ASP A 415 14.40 1.28 30.64
C ASP A 415 15.92 1.42 30.71
N LEU A 416 16.43 2.52 31.28
CA LEU A 416 17.85 2.86 31.30
C LEU A 416 18.75 1.71 31.81
N PRO A 417 18.44 1.01 32.93
CA PRO A 417 19.25 -0.12 33.38
C PRO A 417 19.32 -1.26 32.36
N ALA A 418 18.22 -1.58 31.67
CA ALA A 418 18.17 -2.64 30.68
C ALA A 418 18.92 -2.26 29.40
N VAL A 419 18.78 -1.02 28.95
CA VAL A 419 19.50 -0.46 27.81
C VAL A 419 21.01 -0.46 28.07
N LEU A 420 21.45 0.03 29.23
CA LEU A 420 22.88 0.01 29.60
C LEU A 420 23.44 -1.41 29.64
N ARG A 421 22.67 -2.39 30.16
CA ARG A 421 23.06 -3.80 30.12
C ARG A 421 23.25 -4.32 28.70
N GLY A 422 22.37 -3.93 27.77
CA GLY A 422 22.49 -4.24 26.34
C GLY A 422 23.72 -3.61 25.68
N LEU A 423 24.11 -2.41 26.11
CA LEU A 423 25.32 -1.72 25.64
C LEU A 423 26.63 -2.22 26.31
N GLY A 424 26.55 -3.21 27.21
CA GLY A 424 27.69 -3.78 27.91
C GLY A 424 28.13 -3.00 29.16
N LEU A 425 27.23 -2.20 29.74
CA LEU A 425 27.43 -1.39 30.92
C LEU A 425 26.47 -1.80 32.04
N ARG A 426 26.75 -1.39 33.27
CA ARG A 426 25.89 -1.59 34.43
C ARG A 426 25.66 -0.26 35.13
N LEU A 427 24.39 0.06 35.41
CA LEU A 427 24.02 1.15 36.29
C LEU A 427 24.04 0.65 37.73
N ILE A 428 24.78 1.35 38.59
CA ILE A 428 24.76 1.21 40.03
C ILE A 428 23.89 2.37 40.54
N PRO A 429 22.74 2.09 41.18
CA PRO A 429 21.90 3.13 41.75
C PRO A 429 22.67 4.04 42.71
N GLY A 430 22.25 5.30 42.82
CA GLY A 430 22.73 6.16 43.89
C GLY A 430 22.29 5.60 45.24
N GLU A 431 23.10 5.81 46.27
CA GLU A 431 22.78 5.44 47.65
C GLU A 431 22.31 6.71 48.37
N ALA A 432 21.12 6.64 48.97
CA ALA A 432 20.65 7.67 49.88
C ALA A 432 21.56 7.67 51.13
N MET A 433 21.78 8.86 51.69
CA MET A 433 22.56 8.95 52.91
C MET A 433 21.73 8.51 54.11
N GLU A 434 22.40 7.84 55.06
CA GLU A 434 21.84 7.58 56.37
C GLU A 434 21.58 8.90 57.12
N PRO A 435 20.58 8.96 58.01
CA PRO A 435 20.13 10.21 58.64
C PRO A 435 21.21 10.98 59.43
N ASP A 436 22.28 10.31 59.84
CA ASP A 436 23.39 10.82 60.65
C ASP A 436 24.63 11.21 59.82
N MET A 437 24.58 11.08 58.50
CA MET A 437 25.69 11.38 57.60
C MET A 437 25.53 12.79 56.97
N PHE A 438 26.64 13.54 56.87
CA PHE A 438 26.69 14.86 56.23
C PHE A 438 27.45 14.82 54.90
N GLY A 439 26.89 15.43 53.84
CA GLY A 439 27.47 15.47 52.50
C GLY A 439 26.43 15.35 51.37
N PRO A 440 26.85 15.43 50.09
CA PRO A 440 25.98 15.12 48.96
C PRO A 440 25.78 13.59 48.81
N PRO A 441 24.57 13.11 48.46
CA PRO A 441 24.32 11.69 48.27
C PRO A 441 25.18 11.12 47.14
N ARG A 442 25.52 9.84 47.25
CA ARG A 442 26.34 9.17 46.24
C ARG A 442 25.57 9.16 44.91
N PRO A 443 26.12 9.74 43.83
CA PRO A 443 25.42 9.76 42.55
C PRO A 443 25.33 8.33 41.97
N PRO A 444 24.37 8.08 41.07
CA PRO A 444 24.35 6.84 40.31
C PRO A 444 25.67 6.68 39.54
N MET A 445 26.23 5.47 39.55
CA MET A 445 27.53 5.16 38.94
C MET A 445 27.35 4.20 37.75
N ILE A 446 28.26 4.26 36.79
CA ILE A 446 28.35 3.39 35.64
C ILE A 446 29.60 2.53 35.77
N GLU A 447 29.45 1.23 35.52
CA GLU A 447 30.55 0.27 35.51
C GLU A 447 30.55 -0.53 34.19
N LEU A 448 31.74 -0.89 33.72
CA LEU A 448 31.90 -1.88 32.66
C LEU A 448 31.37 -3.25 33.09
N ARG A 449 30.49 -3.85 32.28
CA ARG A 449 30.10 -5.23 32.51
C ARG A 449 31.25 -6.14 32.11
N ARG A 450 31.97 -6.68 33.10
CA ARG A 450 32.91 -7.77 32.84
C ARG A 450 32.10 -9.00 32.43
N PRO A 451 32.45 -9.71 31.33
CA PRO A 451 31.87 -11.02 31.10
C PRO A 451 32.14 -11.85 32.35
N ARG A 452 31.10 -12.47 32.92
CA ARG A 452 31.31 -13.46 33.98
C ARG A 452 32.27 -14.50 33.40
N ARG A 453 33.53 -14.50 33.84
CA ARG A 453 34.36 -15.69 33.72
C ARG A 453 33.57 -16.75 34.47
N GLY A 454 32.96 -17.68 33.74
CA GLY A 454 32.54 -18.92 34.38
C GLY A 454 33.74 -19.52 35.11
N PRO A 455 33.52 -20.39 36.11
CA PRO A 455 34.62 -21.19 36.62
C PRO A 455 35.37 -21.79 35.43
N PRO A 456 36.73 -21.80 35.44
CA PRO A 456 37.48 -22.46 34.38
C PRO A 456 36.86 -23.84 34.16
N PRO A 457 36.67 -24.29 32.91
CA PRO A 457 36.15 -25.62 32.67
C PRO A 457 36.98 -26.58 33.53
N LEU A 458 36.30 -27.35 34.39
CA LEU A 458 36.95 -28.41 35.15
C LEU A 458 37.84 -29.17 34.16
N PRO A 459 39.11 -29.45 34.50
CA PRO A 459 39.98 -30.19 33.60
C PRO A 459 39.20 -31.44 33.18
N ARG A 460 38.90 -31.54 31.88
CA ARG A 460 38.31 -32.75 31.32
C ARG A 460 39.23 -33.87 31.80
N LYS A 461 38.74 -34.75 32.69
CA LYS A 461 39.41 -36.03 32.94
C LYS A 461 39.70 -36.58 31.55
N ALA A 462 40.99 -36.75 31.25
CA ALA A 462 41.41 -37.33 29.99
C ALA A 462 40.50 -38.53 29.74
N ALA A 463 39.81 -38.52 28.60
CA ALA A 463 39.09 -39.70 28.16
C ALA A 463 40.11 -40.84 28.25
N ARG A 464 39.84 -41.85 29.09
CA ARG A 464 40.66 -43.06 29.10
C ARG A 464 40.77 -43.48 27.65
N LEU A 465 41.99 -43.43 27.10
CA LEU A 465 42.29 -44.00 25.81
C LEU A 465 41.73 -45.42 25.83
N VAL A 466 40.74 -45.68 24.99
CA VAL A 466 40.31 -47.05 24.73
C VAL A 466 41.57 -47.77 24.26
N PRO A 467 42.03 -48.84 24.95
CA PRO A 467 43.22 -49.56 24.53
C PRO A 467 43.02 -50.04 23.09
N PRO A 468 44.08 -50.04 22.27
CA PRO A 468 43.97 -50.53 20.90
C PRO A 468 43.40 -51.96 20.89
N PRO A 469 42.54 -52.30 19.91
CA PRO A 469 41.96 -53.63 19.83
C PRO A 469 43.07 -54.68 19.78
N ASN A 470 42.93 -55.75 20.57
CA ASN A 470 43.89 -56.84 20.65
C ASN A 470 44.12 -57.44 19.24
N PRO A 471 45.36 -57.44 18.71
CA PRO A 471 45.66 -58.00 17.39
C PRO A 471 45.36 -59.50 17.27
N ASP A 472 45.28 -60.22 18.40
CA ASP A 472 45.01 -61.66 18.43
C ASP A 472 43.52 -62.00 18.51
N HIS A 473 42.64 -61.02 18.39
CA HIS A 473 41.19 -61.25 18.39
C HIS A 473 40.74 -61.80 17.03
N PRO A 474 39.96 -62.90 16.97
CA PRO A 474 39.54 -63.54 15.71
C PRO A 474 38.73 -62.65 14.75
N PHE A 475 38.30 -61.48 15.20
CA PHE A 475 37.58 -60.48 14.39
C PHE A 475 38.40 -59.22 14.05
N ALA A 476 39.71 -59.17 14.35
CA ALA A 476 40.57 -58.00 14.10
C ALA A 476 40.64 -57.62 12.61
N VAL A 477 40.47 -58.58 11.70
CA VAL A 477 40.49 -58.37 10.24
C VAL A 477 39.30 -57.52 9.75
N LEU A 478 38.16 -57.50 10.46
CA LEU A 478 36.98 -56.71 10.08
C LEU A 478 37.19 -55.20 10.25
N ALA A 479 38.14 -54.77 11.08
CA ALA A 479 38.43 -53.34 11.28
C ALA A 479 39.04 -52.68 10.03
N ALA A 480 39.73 -53.45 9.17
CA ALA A 480 40.31 -52.95 7.93
C ALA A 480 39.24 -52.65 6.85
N LEU A 481 38.13 -53.42 6.83
CA LEU A 481 37.04 -53.24 5.88
C LEU A 481 36.21 -51.97 6.12
N ARG A 482 36.27 -51.41 7.33
CA ARG A 482 35.51 -50.21 7.71
C ARG A 482 36.10 -48.90 7.17
N ARG A 483 37.36 -48.91 6.69
CA ARG A 483 38.03 -47.71 6.12
C ARG A 483 37.87 -47.57 4.60
N VAL A 484 37.31 -48.56 3.92
CA VAL A 484 37.11 -48.54 2.45
C VAL A 484 35.69 -48.06 2.07
N ALA A 485 34.81 -47.87 3.04
CA ALA A 485 33.40 -47.49 2.83
C ALA A 485 33.03 -46.10 3.39
N SER A 486 34.00 -45.19 3.55
CA SER A 486 33.74 -43.81 4.03
C SER A 486 34.36 -42.76 3.13
#